data_AF-A0A804QP80-F1
#
_entry.id   AF-A0A804QP80-F1
#
_cell.length_a   1.000
_cell.length_b   1.000
_cell.length_c   1.000
_cell.angle_alpha   90.00
_cell.angle_beta   90.00
_cell.angle_gamma   90.00
#
_symmetry.space_group_name_H-M   'P 1'
#
loop_
_entity.id
_entity.type
_entity.pdbx_description
1 polymer ?
#
loop_
_entity_poly.entity_id
_entity_poly.type
_entity_poly.pdbx_seq_one_letter_code
_entity_poly.pdbx_strand_id
1 'polypeptide(L)'
;MAPRIGGFGGLFPNNDDYLVASTDGVGTKLKLAFESGIDDTIGIDLVAMSVNDIVTLGAKPLFFLDYYATSKLDVDLVEKVIKGIRDGCE
;
A
#
# COMPACT_ATOMS: atom_id res chain seq x y z
N MET A 1 13.18 18.76 -7.41
CA MET A 1 12.53 18.76 -6.07
C MET A 1 12.83 17.41 -5.44
N ALA A 2 13.42 17.34 -4.25
CA ALA A 2 13.70 16.05 -3.62
C ALA A 2 12.37 15.44 -3.11
N PRO A 3 12.03 14.18 -3.44
CA PRO A 3 10.87 13.54 -2.86
C PRO A 3 11.15 13.36 -1.37
N ARG A 4 10.43 14.12 -0.53
CA ARG A 4 10.46 13.98 0.93
C ARG A 4 9.03 13.77 1.41
N ILE A 5 8.88 12.90 2.40
CA ILE A 5 7.61 12.73 3.12
C ILE A 5 7.21 14.07 3.76
N GLY A 6 5.92 14.39 3.72
CA GLY A 6 5.37 15.62 4.31
C GLY A 6 5.24 16.82 3.35
N GLY A 7 5.60 16.66 2.07
CA GLY A 7 5.50 17.73 1.06
C GLY A 7 4.12 17.93 0.44
N PHE A 8 3.04 17.41 1.03
CA PHE A 8 1.67 17.33 0.47
C PHE A 8 1.51 16.48 -0.81
N GLY A 9 2.61 16.03 -1.42
CA GLY A 9 2.60 15.13 -2.57
C GLY A 9 3.95 14.46 -2.81
N GLY A 10 3.92 13.28 -3.42
CA GLY A 10 5.08 12.61 -4.00
C GLY A 10 5.23 12.95 -5.48
N LEU A 11 6.46 12.87 -6.00
CA LEU A 11 6.75 13.08 -7.42
C LEU A 11 7.38 11.80 -7.98
N PHE A 12 6.86 11.32 -9.11
CA PHE A 12 7.40 10.18 -9.84
C PHE A 12 7.66 10.61 -11.29
N PRO A 13 8.89 10.44 -11.82
CA PRO A 13 9.16 10.74 -13.22
C PRO A 13 8.48 9.70 -14.12
N ASN A 14 7.62 10.14 -15.03
CA ASN A 14 6.97 9.30 -16.02
C ASN A 14 7.17 9.89 -17.42
N ASN A 15 7.27 9.04 -18.44
CA ASN A 15 7.33 9.45 -19.85
C ASN A 15 5.91 9.75 -20.38
N ASP A 16 5.78 9.93 -21.70
CA ASP A 16 4.49 10.06 -22.41
C ASP A 16 3.72 8.72 -22.55
N ASP A 17 3.79 7.87 -21.53
CA ASP A 17 3.08 6.59 -21.46
C ASP A 17 1.72 6.73 -20.75
N TYR A 18 0.80 5.79 -21.04
CA TYR A 18 -0.49 5.73 -20.36
C TYR A 18 -0.33 5.31 -18.90
N LEU A 19 -1.09 5.97 -18.02
CA LEU A 19 -1.16 5.63 -16.60
C LEU A 19 -2.32 4.67 -16.35
N VAL A 20 -2.05 3.62 -15.59
CA VAL A 20 -3.06 2.71 -15.03
C VAL A 20 -3.02 2.86 -13.52
N ALA A 21 -4.18 3.11 -12.92
CA ALA A 21 -4.33 3.25 -11.47
C ALA A 21 -5.42 2.28 -10.98
N SER A 22 -5.19 1.72 -9.80
CA SER A 22 -6.18 0.94 -9.05
C SER A 22 -6.15 1.34 -7.58
N THR A 23 -7.24 1.07 -6.88
CA THR A 23 -7.36 1.23 -5.43
C THR A 23 -8.18 0.07 -4.90
N ASP A 24 -7.69 -0.58 -3.86
CA ASP A 24 -8.40 -1.66 -3.19
C ASP A 24 -8.10 -1.66 -1.69
N GLY A 25 -8.88 -2.43 -0.94
CA GLY A 25 -8.65 -2.72 0.46
C GLY A 25 -8.42 -4.21 0.71
N VAL A 26 -7.90 -4.53 1.89
CA VAL A 26 -7.70 -5.92 2.33
C VAL A 26 -9.03 -6.66 2.57
N GLY A 27 -10.09 -5.91 2.91
CA GLY A 27 -11.40 -6.47 3.22
C GLY A 27 -11.47 -7.21 4.55
N THR A 28 -12.39 -8.17 4.66
CA THR A 28 -12.69 -8.85 5.93
C THR A 28 -11.56 -9.71 6.48
N LYS A 29 -10.50 -9.97 5.71
CA LYS A 29 -9.28 -10.65 6.18
C LYS A 29 -8.62 -9.91 7.34
N LEU A 30 -8.79 -8.58 7.44
CA LEU A 30 -8.33 -7.77 8.58
C LEU A 30 -8.81 -8.31 9.93
N LYS A 31 -10.02 -8.89 10.00
CA LYS A 31 -10.53 -9.48 11.25
C LYS A 31 -9.63 -10.62 11.75
N LEU A 32 -9.13 -11.45 10.85
CA LEU A 32 -8.22 -12.56 11.18
C LEU A 32 -6.83 -12.04 11.59
N ALA A 33 -6.35 -10.96 10.98
CA ALA A 33 -5.11 -10.30 11.40
C ALA A 33 -5.23 -9.81 12.86
N PHE A 34 -6.33 -9.13 13.19
CA PHE A 34 -6.59 -8.65 14.55
C PHE A 34 -6.71 -9.77 15.58
N GLU A 35 -7.40 -10.86 15.23
CA GLU A 35 -7.59 -12.02 16.11
C GLU A 35 -6.28 -12.81 16.33
N SER A 36 -5.42 -12.88 15.31
CA SER A 36 -4.15 -13.61 15.38
C SER A 36 -2.99 -12.79 15.92
N GLY A 37 -3.07 -11.45 15.88
CA GLY A 37 -1.96 -10.54 16.19
C GLY A 37 -0.83 -10.57 15.15
N ILE A 38 -1.11 -11.06 13.93
CA ILE A 38 -0.18 -11.11 12.81
C ILE A 38 -0.50 -9.97 11.85
N ASP A 39 0.10 -8.81 12.11
CA ASP A 39 -0.18 -7.56 11.38
C ASP A 39 0.91 -7.21 10.35
N ASP A 40 2.06 -7.90 10.37
CA ASP A 40 3.24 -7.57 9.56
C ASP A 40 3.18 -8.07 8.11
N THR A 41 2.22 -8.93 7.79
CA THR A 41 1.99 -9.45 6.43
C THR A 41 0.77 -8.85 5.75
N ILE A 42 -0.12 -8.20 6.50
CA ILE A 42 -1.38 -7.70 5.96
C ILE A 42 -1.20 -6.55 4.96
N GLY A 43 -0.08 -5.83 5.06
CA GLY A 43 0.32 -4.82 4.09
C GLY A 43 0.70 -5.40 2.73
N ILE A 44 1.21 -6.64 2.69
CA ILE A 44 1.52 -7.35 1.43
C ILE A 44 0.22 -7.66 0.70
N ASP A 45 -0.80 -8.14 1.43
CA ASP A 45 -2.13 -8.38 0.87
C ASP A 45 -2.74 -7.09 0.29
N LEU A 46 -2.59 -5.96 1.00
CA LEU A 46 -3.09 -4.67 0.53
C LEU A 46 -2.47 -4.28 -0.83
N VAL A 47 -1.14 -4.37 -0.93
CA VAL A 47 -0.42 -4.03 -2.17
C VAL A 47 -0.80 -5.01 -3.28
N ALA A 48 -0.82 -6.31 -2.98
CA ALA A 48 -1.14 -7.36 -3.94
C ALA A 48 -2.53 -7.19 -4.55
N MET A 49 -3.55 -6.80 -3.77
CA MET A 49 -4.90 -6.56 -4.30
C MET A 49 -4.91 -5.49 -5.39
N SER A 50 -4.26 -4.34 -5.15
CA SER A 50 -4.23 -3.26 -6.14
C SER A 50 -3.28 -3.55 -7.31
N VAL A 51 -2.11 -4.16 -7.04
CA VAL A 51 -1.10 -4.44 -8.08
C VAL A 51 -1.56 -5.55 -9.02
N ASN A 52 -2.17 -6.62 -8.49
CA ASN A 52 -2.62 -7.74 -9.32
C ASN A 52 -3.70 -7.33 -10.33
N ASP A 53 -4.50 -6.30 -10.04
CA ASP A 53 -5.47 -5.77 -10.99
C ASP A 53 -4.79 -5.10 -12.19
N ILE A 54 -3.79 -4.24 -11.94
CA ILE A 54 -3.18 -3.45 -13.02
C ILE A 54 -2.29 -4.29 -13.93
N VAL A 55 -1.67 -5.35 -13.40
CA VAL A 55 -0.82 -6.25 -14.22
C VAL A 55 -1.62 -7.03 -15.26
N THR A 56 -2.93 -7.21 -15.07
CA THR A 56 -3.80 -7.84 -16.08
C THR A 56 -3.88 -7.03 -17.38
N LEU A 57 -3.60 -5.73 -17.32
CA LEU A 57 -3.52 -4.82 -18.46
C LEU A 57 -2.10 -4.73 -19.05
N GLY A 58 -1.14 -5.49 -18.53
CA GLY A 58 0.28 -5.38 -18.89
C GLY A 58 0.96 -4.13 -18.32
N ALA A 59 0.33 -3.44 -17.36
CA ALA A 59 0.91 -2.25 -16.74
C ALA A 59 2.06 -2.62 -15.81
N LYS A 60 3.08 -1.76 -15.75
CA LYS A 60 4.16 -1.85 -14.76
C LYS A 60 3.77 -1.03 -13.52
N PRO A 61 3.78 -1.61 -12.30
CA PRO A 61 3.61 -0.84 -11.07
C PRO A 61 4.73 0.21 -10.91
N LEU A 62 4.36 1.45 -10.57
CA LEU A 62 5.30 2.58 -10.50
C LEU A 62 5.46 3.13 -9.09
N PHE A 63 4.36 3.33 -8.37
CA PHE A 63 4.32 3.83 -7.01
C PHE A 63 3.05 3.34 -6.31
N PHE A 64 3.03 3.40 -4.98
CA PHE A 64 1.91 3.01 -4.15
C PHE A 64 1.62 4.09 -3.11
N LEU A 65 0.34 4.32 -2.81
CA LEU A 65 -0.10 5.17 -1.71
C LEU A 65 -1.07 4.37 -0.85
N ASP A 66 -0.97 4.51 0.46
CA ASP A 66 -1.86 3.87 1.42
C ASP A 66 -2.72 4.90 2.19
N TYR A 67 -3.79 4.39 2.80
CA TYR A 67 -4.63 5.13 3.74
C TYR A 67 -4.92 4.24 4.96
N TYR A 68 -4.41 4.67 6.11
CA TYR A 68 -4.61 3.98 7.39
C TYR A 68 -5.66 4.68 8.24
N ALA A 69 -6.70 3.94 8.67
CA ALA A 69 -7.77 4.45 9.53
C ALA A 69 -7.88 3.63 10.81
N THR A 70 -7.92 4.32 11.95
CA THR A 70 -8.12 3.74 13.29
C THR A 70 -8.81 4.75 14.21
N SER A 71 -9.46 4.27 15.27
CA SER A 71 -10.03 5.14 16.31
C SER A 71 -8.95 5.80 17.17
N LYS A 72 -7.83 5.09 17.40
CA LYS A 72 -6.65 5.60 18.11
C LYS A 72 -5.41 4.99 17.49
N LEU A 73 -4.43 5.85 17.19
CA LEU A 73 -3.17 5.42 16.62
C LEU A 73 -2.36 4.62 17.64
N ASP A 74 -2.06 3.38 17.30
CA ASP A 74 -1.06 2.54 17.95
C ASP A 74 0.15 2.46 16.99
N VAL A 75 1.26 3.09 17.39
CA VAL A 75 2.43 3.23 16.52
C VAL A 75 3.10 1.88 16.25
N ASP A 76 3.14 1.00 17.25
CA ASP A 76 3.80 -0.31 17.12
C ASP A 76 3.03 -1.22 16.15
N LEU A 77 1.69 -1.14 16.19
CA LEU A 77 0.83 -1.82 15.24
C LEU A 77 1.00 -1.27 13.82
N VAL A 78 0.95 0.06 13.68
CA VAL A 78 1.05 0.73 12.37
C VAL A 78 2.39 0.45 11.72
N GLU A 79 3.48 0.45 12.48
CA GLU A 79 4.82 0.15 11.95
C GLU A 79 4.87 -1.24 11.32
N LYS A 80 4.23 -2.25 11.92
CA LYS A 80 4.12 -3.60 11.32
C LYS A 80 3.34 -3.58 10.01
N VAL A 81 2.21 -2.88 9.96
CA VAL A 81 1.39 -2.78 8.74
C VAL A 81 2.16 -2.07 7.63
N ILE A 82 2.80 -0.93 7.93
CA ILE A 82 3.61 -0.16 6.97
C ILE A 82 4.82 -0.97 6.50
N LYS A 83 5.46 -1.77 7.38
CA LYS A 83 6.50 -2.72 6.99
C LYS A 83 5.97 -3.72 5.96
N GLY A 84 4.79 -4.31 6.18
CA GLY A 84 4.16 -5.19 5.21
C GLY A 84 3.85 -4.50 3.87
N ILE A 85 3.42 -3.24 3.89
CA ILE A 85 3.18 -2.46 2.67
C ILE A 85 4.49 -2.23 1.91
N ARG A 86 5.56 -1.86 2.61
CA ARG A 86 6.90 -1.74 2.01
C ARG A 86 7.34 -3.07 1.41
N ASP A 87 7.22 -4.17 2.15
CA ASP A 87 7.63 -5.50 1.69
C ASP A 87 6.81 -5.97 0.47
N GLY A 88 5.56 -5.51 0.33
CA GLY A 88 4.76 -5.74 -0.88
C GLY A 88 5.13 -4.86 -2.08
N CYS A 89 5.80 -3.72 -1.85
CA CYS A 89 6.26 -2.81 -2.91
C CYS A 89 7.67 -3.14 -3.43
N GLU A 90 8.46 -3.93 -2.69
CA GLU A 90 9.78 -4.43 -3.09
C GLU A 90 9.70 -5.52 -4.16
#